data_AF-A0A2M7UM59-F1
#
_entry.id   AF-A0A2M7UM59-F1
#
_cell.length_a   1.000
_cell.length_b   1.000
_cell.length_c   1.000
_cell.angle_alpha   90.00
_cell.angle_beta   90.00
_cell.angle_gamma   90.00
#
_symmetry.space_group_name_H-M   'P 1'
#
loop_
_entity.id
_entity.type
_entity.pdbx_description
1 polymer ?
#
loop_
_entity_poly.entity_id
_entity_poly.type
_entity_poly.pdbx_seq_one_letter_code
_entity_poly.pdbx_strand_id
1 'polypeptide(L)'
;MIIHAKINQNEDTNKSQTKMKFKYTALTQNSQKVDGALEALSLNDAQEELHKMQLSIIAIDEISEEEYRSKKTTEEKSKKQEGIQTFFFRASDHDKKSIEGTIDAKNDYEAYKRLKTEYQFNVFALYPEKANEAEIKGSEQKLILFEKQFKEEKTATPREKTEYMEKEESENNPALVSEIDKIIEITKKIISTHGLLFSAEQMNEMKRKIDELERIRTSNNAKHIAEVSRTLLELIQNPKNPEEYDVSKTSYANDIAPIEEMDTGNDIFQQPPANEKAGQIKGIFNRIKKQFGLLKGRQTISSLQHEGTVLAQKLSKEQAGIKAVIEELDTKNAPTSSGGSPKWIEILKKLRSYLSAGKIIKSKRKEELIQLWKQWREKKTLGINLKESDTPLREETGQKAEQETPQRPPKKRHDFTEFFVEVDSFVSWLLFFYIIYFFLVDFSIEKNIGLPGTFVLKTLESPLIINITLFLLLSHLILKIKNRSFRQNFIGSLFLFFFGYGLFVLLIFNF
;
A
#
# COMPACT_ATOMS: atom_id res chain seq x y z
N MET A 1 -0.91 56.30 35.53
CA MET A 1 -2.24 55.72 35.84
C MET A 1 -3.17 56.13 34.69
N ILE A 2 -3.29 55.28 33.67
CA ILE A 2 -4.09 55.53 32.46
C ILE A 2 -5.00 54.30 32.30
N ILE A 3 -6.31 54.52 32.40
CA ILE A 3 -7.34 53.47 32.32
C ILE A 3 -7.85 53.45 30.88
N HIS A 4 -7.55 52.39 30.13
CA HIS A 4 -8.15 52.13 28.83
C HIS A 4 -9.50 51.44 29.02
N ALA A 5 -10.58 52.16 28.75
CA ALA A 5 -11.92 51.61 28.62
C ALA A 5 -12.07 50.92 27.24
N LYS A 6 -12.22 49.59 27.24
CA LYS A 6 -12.67 48.82 26.06
C LYS A 6 -14.19 48.94 25.98
N ILE A 7 -14.66 49.63 24.94
CA ILE A 7 -16.07 49.68 24.57
C ILE A 7 -16.38 48.41 23.76
N ASN A 8 -17.22 47.54 24.33
CA ASN A 8 -17.84 46.40 23.64
C ASN A 8 -19.00 46.94 22.80
N GLN A 9 -18.84 46.96 21.47
CA GLN A 9 -19.92 47.12 20.51
C GLN A 9 -19.99 45.84 19.68
N ASN A 10 -20.80 44.89 20.12
CA ASN A 10 -21.18 43.71 19.35
C ASN A 10 -22.54 43.23 19.86
N GLU A 11 -23.55 44.09 19.77
CA GLU A 11 -24.96 43.72 19.93
C GLU A 11 -25.76 44.31 18.76
N ASP A 12 -26.57 43.46 18.15
CA ASP A 12 -27.78 43.78 17.39
C ASP A 12 -27.70 44.32 15.96
N THR A 13 -27.09 43.55 15.06
CA THR A 13 -27.56 43.47 13.67
C THR A 13 -27.89 42.03 13.28
N ASN A 14 -28.74 41.36 14.05
CA ASN A 14 -29.39 40.12 13.62
C ASN A 14 -30.58 40.44 12.69
N LYS A 15 -30.31 41.13 11.58
CA LYS A 15 -31.29 41.25 10.50
C LYS A 15 -31.38 39.86 9.88
N SER A 16 -32.53 39.21 10.08
CA SER A 16 -32.89 37.94 9.44
C SER A 16 -32.60 38.03 7.93
N GLN A 17 -31.45 37.52 7.50
CA GLN A 17 -31.11 37.50 6.09
C GLN A 17 -32.05 36.52 5.40
N THR A 18 -32.83 37.03 4.44
CA THR A 18 -33.78 36.23 3.68
C THR A 18 -33.01 35.23 2.81
N LYS A 19 -33.18 33.93 3.07
CA LYS A 19 -32.59 32.87 2.25
C LYS A 19 -33.31 32.79 0.90
N MET A 20 -32.56 32.94 -0.17
CA MET A 20 -32.99 32.70 -1.55
C MET A 20 -33.04 31.19 -1.83
N LYS A 21 -33.78 30.79 -2.87
CA LYS A 21 -33.97 29.40 -3.27
C LYS A 21 -33.40 29.20 -4.66
N PHE A 22 -32.55 28.19 -4.83
CA PHE A 22 -31.89 27.92 -6.10
C PHE A 22 -32.23 26.52 -6.59
N LYS A 23 -32.48 26.39 -7.88
CA LYS A 23 -32.49 25.13 -8.61
C LYS A 23 -31.12 24.93 -9.23
N TYR A 24 -30.63 23.69 -9.19
CA TYR A 24 -29.36 23.37 -9.84
C TYR A 24 -29.45 22.10 -10.67
N THR A 25 -28.55 22.04 -11.65
CA THR A 25 -28.20 20.86 -12.43
C THR A 25 -26.69 20.69 -12.30
N ALA A 26 -26.23 19.54 -11.85
CA ALA A 26 -24.81 19.26 -11.63
C ALA A 26 -24.44 17.83 -12.03
N LEU A 27 -23.14 17.54 -12.11
CA LEU A 27 -22.59 16.20 -12.28
C LEU A 27 -21.97 15.72 -10.97
N THR A 28 -22.24 14.49 -10.59
CA THR A 28 -21.49 13.79 -9.53
C THR A 28 -20.09 13.42 -10.02
N GLN A 29 -19.21 12.99 -9.12
CA GLN A 29 -17.87 12.46 -9.47
C GLN A 29 -17.92 11.30 -10.47
N ASN A 30 -19.04 10.59 -10.53
CA ASN A 30 -19.28 9.48 -11.47
C ASN A 30 -19.92 9.94 -12.79
N SER A 31 -19.85 11.25 -13.10
CA SER A 31 -20.46 11.86 -14.29
C SER A 31 -21.98 11.65 -14.42
N GLN A 32 -22.67 11.35 -13.32
CA GLN A 32 -24.13 11.24 -13.32
C GLN A 32 -24.75 12.62 -13.13
N LYS A 33 -25.68 12.97 -14.03
CA LYS A 33 -26.45 14.20 -13.94
C LYS A 33 -27.44 14.12 -12.79
N VAL A 34 -27.36 15.11 -11.89
CA VAL A 34 -28.27 15.28 -10.76
C VAL A 34 -28.91 16.66 -10.84
N ASP A 35 -30.22 16.70 -10.65
CA ASP A 35 -31.00 17.92 -10.56
C ASP A 35 -31.54 18.06 -9.14
N GLY A 36 -31.52 19.26 -8.57
CA GLY A 36 -31.99 19.48 -7.20
C GLY A 36 -32.39 20.93 -6.93
N ALA A 37 -32.71 21.21 -5.68
CA ALA A 37 -32.95 22.56 -5.19
C ALA A 37 -32.38 22.76 -3.77
N LEU A 38 -31.80 23.93 -3.50
CA LEU A 38 -31.17 24.27 -2.22
C LEU A 38 -31.54 25.69 -1.76
N GLU A 39 -31.35 25.98 -0.48
CA GLU A 39 -31.58 27.32 0.09
C GLU A 39 -30.26 27.95 0.52
N ALA A 40 -29.96 29.14 0.01
CA ALA A 40 -28.71 29.85 0.33
C ALA A 40 -28.95 31.36 0.47
N LEU A 41 -28.02 32.06 1.11
CA LEU A 41 -28.14 33.51 1.31
C LEU A 41 -27.84 34.30 0.03
N SER A 42 -26.99 33.73 -0.84
CA SER A 42 -26.62 34.29 -2.14
C SER A 42 -26.31 33.18 -3.14
N LEU A 43 -26.17 33.54 -4.42
CA LEU A 43 -25.75 32.62 -5.49
C LEU A 43 -24.36 32.03 -5.22
N ASN A 44 -23.44 32.82 -4.68
CA ASN A 44 -22.08 32.36 -4.36
C ASN A 44 -22.11 31.33 -3.23
N ASP A 45 -22.92 31.56 -2.19
CA ASP A 45 -23.09 30.60 -1.10
C ASP A 45 -23.69 29.28 -1.59
N ALA A 46 -24.63 29.36 -2.55
CA ALA A 46 -25.21 28.17 -3.19
C ALA A 46 -24.16 27.36 -3.98
N GLN A 47 -23.31 28.04 -4.75
CA GLN A 47 -22.20 27.40 -5.46
C GLN A 47 -21.19 26.77 -4.49
N GLU A 48 -20.88 27.46 -3.38
CA GLU A 48 -19.98 26.93 -2.36
C GLU A 48 -20.56 25.68 -1.67
N GLU A 49 -21.86 25.65 -1.36
CA GLU A 49 -22.51 24.45 -0.84
C GLU A 49 -22.47 23.29 -1.84
N LEU A 50 -22.74 23.53 -3.12
CA LEU A 50 -22.65 22.49 -4.15
C LEU A 50 -21.22 21.98 -4.34
N HIS A 51 -20.22 22.85 -4.25
CA HIS A 51 -18.81 22.45 -4.25
C HIS A 51 -18.43 21.63 -3.02
N LYS A 52 -18.95 21.96 -1.82
CA LYS A 52 -18.79 21.15 -0.60
C LYS A 52 -19.37 19.75 -0.77
N MET A 53 -20.46 19.61 -1.54
CA MET A 53 -21.06 18.32 -1.92
C MET A 53 -20.30 17.60 -3.05
N GLN A 54 -19.17 18.15 -3.53
CA GLN A 54 -18.36 17.59 -4.62
C GLN A 54 -19.15 17.43 -5.94
N LEU A 55 -20.08 18.35 -6.20
CA LEU A 55 -20.87 18.39 -7.43
C LEU A 55 -20.28 19.41 -8.41
N SER A 56 -20.14 19.03 -9.68
CA SER A 56 -19.72 19.93 -10.76
C SER A 56 -20.94 20.63 -11.35
N ILE A 57 -21.09 21.93 -11.10
CA ILE A 57 -22.28 22.71 -11.44
C ILE A 57 -22.35 22.93 -12.96
N ILE A 58 -23.46 22.50 -13.59
CA ILE A 58 -23.77 22.79 -15.00
C ILE A 58 -24.61 24.07 -15.09
N ALA A 59 -25.66 24.18 -14.27
CA ALA A 59 -26.57 25.31 -14.23
C ALA A 59 -27.08 25.55 -12.82
N ILE A 60 -27.27 26.82 -12.45
CA ILE A 60 -27.87 27.22 -11.18
C ILE A 60 -28.71 28.48 -11.41
N ASP A 61 -30.00 28.39 -11.10
CA ASP A 61 -30.98 29.45 -11.32
C ASP A 61 -31.76 29.73 -10.03
N GLU A 62 -32.01 31.00 -9.74
CA GLU A 62 -32.92 31.39 -8.64
C GLU A 62 -34.36 31.01 -9.02
N ILE A 63 -35.08 30.40 -8.08
CA ILE A 63 -36.46 29.95 -8.29
C ILE A 63 -37.41 30.53 -7.24
N SER A 64 -38.69 30.63 -7.60
CA SER A 64 -39.72 31.09 -6.67
C SER A 64 -39.96 30.08 -5.53
N GLU A 65 -40.52 30.56 -4.42
CA GLU A 65 -40.85 29.71 -3.26
C GLU A 65 -41.84 28.59 -3.63
N GLU A 66 -42.78 28.87 -4.54
CA GLU A 66 -43.76 27.90 -5.04
C GLU A 66 -43.08 26.80 -5.87
N GLU A 67 -42.16 27.17 -6.77
CA GLU A 67 -41.39 26.20 -7.55
C GLU A 67 -40.49 25.34 -6.64
N TYR A 68 -39.85 25.96 -5.65
CA TYR A 68 -39.02 25.26 -4.66
C TYR A 68 -39.84 24.20 -3.90
N ARG A 69 -41.03 24.57 -3.41
CA ARG A 69 -41.95 23.64 -2.74
C ARG A 69 -42.41 22.52 -3.66
N SER A 70 -42.69 22.82 -4.93
CA SER A 70 -43.13 21.80 -5.90
C SER A 70 -42.04 20.76 -6.17
N LYS A 71 -40.77 21.20 -6.29
CA LYS A 71 -39.61 20.33 -6.52
C LYS A 71 -39.29 19.46 -5.31
N LYS A 72 -39.24 20.07 -4.11
CA LYS A 72 -39.04 19.34 -2.86
C LYS A 72 -40.12 18.28 -2.63
N THR A 73 -41.39 18.62 -2.94
CA THR A 73 -42.51 17.66 -2.86
C THR A 73 -42.40 16.57 -3.93
N THR A 74 -41.89 16.86 -5.12
CA THR A 74 -41.72 15.88 -6.20
C THR A 74 -40.59 14.91 -5.87
N GLU A 75 -39.48 15.39 -5.32
CA GLU A 75 -38.38 14.55 -4.82
C GLU A 75 -38.81 13.67 -3.63
N GLU A 76 -39.60 14.20 -2.69
CA GLU A 76 -40.17 13.40 -1.61
C GLU A 76 -41.19 12.35 -2.12
N LYS A 77 -41.93 12.67 -3.18
CA LYS A 77 -42.89 11.74 -3.80
C LYS A 77 -42.21 10.65 -4.63
N SER A 78 -41.17 10.97 -5.39
CA SER A 78 -40.39 9.96 -6.14
C SER A 78 -39.68 9.01 -5.18
N LYS A 79 -39.08 9.51 -4.09
CA LYS A 79 -38.52 8.67 -3.02
C LYS A 79 -39.57 7.75 -2.38
N LYS A 80 -40.79 8.24 -2.15
CA LYS A 80 -41.91 7.42 -1.64
C LYS A 80 -42.39 6.35 -2.62
N GLN A 81 -42.32 6.58 -3.92
CA GLN A 81 -42.79 5.61 -4.93
C GLN A 81 -41.85 4.42 -5.09
N GLU A 82 -40.56 4.58 -4.80
CA GLU A 82 -39.56 3.50 -4.91
C GLU A 82 -39.32 2.73 -3.61
N GLY A 83 -40.06 3.08 -2.54
CA GLY A 83 -39.84 2.48 -1.21
C GLY A 83 -38.47 2.82 -0.63
N ILE A 84 -37.86 3.93 -1.07
CA ILE A 84 -36.54 4.36 -0.59
C ILE A 84 -36.73 5.08 0.75
N GLN A 85 -36.03 4.59 1.77
CA GLN A 85 -35.97 5.15 3.10
C GLN A 85 -34.57 5.68 3.38
N THR A 86 -34.49 6.81 4.10
CA THR A 86 -33.23 7.38 4.58
C THR A 86 -32.84 6.73 5.92
N PHE A 87 -31.62 6.22 5.99
CA PHE A 87 -31.05 5.58 7.17
C PHE A 87 -29.90 6.43 7.72
N PHE A 88 -29.90 6.69 9.02
CA PHE A 88 -28.76 7.25 9.72
C PHE A 88 -27.75 6.14 10.04
N PHE A 89 -26.46 6.42 9.88
CA PHE A 89 -25.39 5.49 10.21
C PHE A 89 -24.28 6.14 11.03
N ARG A 90 -23.64 5.33 11.87
CA ARG A 90 -22.35 5.61 12.50
C ARG A 90 -21.38 4.52 12.09
N ALA A 91 -20.22 4.88 11.54
CA ALA A 91 -19.23 3.94 11.05
C ALA A 91 -17.80 4.45 11.29
N SER A 92 -16.79 3.61 11.06
CA SER A 92 -15.41 4.08 10.90
C SER A 92 -14.90 3.84 9.49
N ASP A 93 -14.16 4.81 8.97
CA ASP A 93 -13.41 4.66 7.72
C ASP A 93 -12.19 3.72 7.87
N HIS A 94 -11.46 3.45 6.80
CA HIS A 94 -10.22 2.67 6.76
C HIS A 94 -9.15 3.20 7.74
N ASP A 95 -9.11 4.52 7.94
CA ASP A 95 -8.26 5.21 8.92
C ASP A 95 -8.76 5.11 10.37
N LYS A 96 -9.85 4.35 10.61
CA LYS A 96 -10.53 4.21 11.90
C LYS A 96 -11.12 5.52 12.45
N LYS A 97 -11.23 6.56 11.62
CA LYS A 97 -11.92 7.79 11.99
C LYS A 97 -13.43 7.53 12.03
N SER A 98 -14.08 7.90 13.13
CA SER A 98 -15.54 7.79 13.25
C SER A 98 -16.22 8.82 12.35
N ILE A 99 -17.23 8.37 11.63
CA ILE A 99 -18.06 9.17 10.74
C ILE A 99 -19.53 8.88 11.04
N GLU A 100 -20.35 9.91 10.90
CA GLU A 100 -21.81 9.84 11.03
C GLU A 100 -22.42 10.47 9.78
N GLY A 101 -23.51 9.90 9.28
CA GLY A 101 -24.15 10.37 8.06
C GLY A 101 -25.47 9.69 7.79
N THR A 102 -26.05 9.99 6.63
CA THR A 102 -27.31 9.39 6.15
C THR A 102 -27.10 8.70 4.81
N ILE A 103 -27.82 7.61 4.57
CA ILE A 103 -27.80 6.87 3.29
C ILE A 103 -29.22 6.48 2.89
N ASP A 104 -29.56 6.68 1.62
CA ASP A 104 -30.84 6.30 1.04
C ASP A 104 -30.77 4.86 0.49
N ALA A 105 -31.70 3.99 0.90
CA ALA A 105 -31.80 2.60 0.42
C ALA A 105 -33.23 2.06 0.53
N LYS A 106 -33.56 0.94 -0.12
CA LYS A 106 -34.93 0.36 -0.02
C LYS A 106 -35.19 -0.33 1.30
N ASN A 107 -34.15 -0.86 1.94
CA ASN A 107 -34.22 -1.50 3.26
C ASN A 107 -32.89 -1.34 4.03
N ASP A 108 -32.94 -1.69 5.32
CA ASP A 108 -31.81 -1.60 6.24
C ASP A 108 -30.60 -2.46 5.81
N TYR A 109 -30.84 -3.65 5.26
CA TYR A 109 -29.76 -4.49 4.73
C TYR A 109 -29.09 -3.91 3.47
N GLU A 110 -29.86 -3.31 2.56
CA GLU A 110 -29.31 -2.68 1.36
C GLU A 110 -28.47 -1.45 1.72
N ALA A 111 -28.91 -0.63 2.68
CA ALA A 111 -28.10 0.45 3.24
C ALA A 111 -26.77 -0.08 3.82
N TYR A 112 -26.83 -1.17 4.60
CA TYR A 112 -25.63 -1.83 5.12
C TYR A 112 -24.69 -2.30 4.01
N LYS A 113 -25.24 -2.96 2.99
CA LYS A 113 -24.49 -3.47 1.84
C LYS A 113 -23.76 -2.36 1.12
N ARG A 114 -24.45 -1.25 0.80
CA ARG A 114 -23.85 -0.07 0.17
C ARG A 114 -22.71 0.51 1.00
N LEU A 115 -22.91 0.69 2.32
CA LEU A 115 -21.86 1.17 3.23
C LEU A 115 -20.61 0.27 3.23
N LYS A 116 -20.79 -1.06 3.10
CA LYS A 116 -19.69 -2.03 3.05
C LYS A 116 -19.02 -2.12 1.67
N THR A 117 -19.76 -2.03 0.58
CA THR A 117 -19.23 -2.27 -0.78
C THR A 117 -18.77 -1.01 -1.47
N GLU A 118 -19.56 0.08 -1.42
CA GLU A 118 -19.26 1.33 -2.10
C GLU A 118 -18.23 2.14 -1.28
N TYR A 119 -18.42 2.22 0.04
CA TYR A 119 -17.64 3.10 0.91
C TYR A 119 -16.61 2.36 1.78
N GLN A 120 -16.65 1.03 1.82
CA GLN A 120 -15.74 0.19 2.62
C GLN A 120 -15.73 0.52 4.12
N PHE A 121 -16.83 1.05 4.65
CA PHE A 121 -16.91 1.47 6.04
C PHE A 121 -17.11 0.30 7.02
N ASN A 122 -16.64 0.49 8.25
CA ASN A 122 -16.96 -0.39 9.37
C ASN A 122 -18.17 0.16 10.14
N VAL A 123 -19.37 -0.34 9.84
CA VAL A 123 -20.64 0.16 10.38
C VAL A 123 -20.85 -0.30 11.83
N PHE A 124 -21.09 0.66 12.73
CA PHE A 124 -21.37 0.43 14.15
C PHE A 124 -22.84 0.62 14.51
N ALA A 125 -23.54 1.53 13.84
CA ALA A 125 -24.98 1.75 14.00
C ALA A 125 -25.62 2.03 12.65
N LEU A 126 -26.83 1.52 12.42
CA LEU A 126 -27.63 1.76 11.22
C LEU A 126 -29.13 1.65 11.56
N TYR A 127 -29.85 2.75 11.43
CA TYR A 127 -31.28 2.80 11.76
C TYR A 127 -32.01 3.84 10.91
N PRO A 128 -33.33 3.71 10.69
CA PRO A 128 -34.09 4.68 9.91
C PRO A 128 -34.08 6.06 10.59
N GLU A 129 -34.13 7.14 9.81
CA GLU A 129 -34.05 8.52 10.32
C GLU A 129 -35.08 8.83 11.43
N LYS A 130 -36.26 8.19 11.38
CA LYS A 130 -37.35 8.34 12.35
C LYS A 130 -37.38 7.24 13.42
N ALA A 131 -36.25 6.58 13.67
CA ALA A 131 -36.17 5.50 14.64
C ALA A 131 -36.44 5.97 16.07
N ASN A 132 -37.18 5.18 16.84
CA ASN A 132 -37.32 5.41 18.28
C ASN A 132 -36.08 4.88 19.05
N GLU A 133 -35.94 5.23 20.33
CA GLU A 133 -34.77 4.85 21.13
C GLU A 133 -34.57 3.33 21.26
N ALA A 134 -35.67 2.56 21.23
CA ALA A 134 -35.62 1.10 21.27
C ALA A 134 -35.08 0.51 19.95
N GLU A 135 -35.47 1.08 18.81
CA GLU A 135 -34.97 0.71 17.48
C GLU A 135 -33.49 1.04 17.32
N ILE A 136 -33.04 2.18 17.87
CA ILE A 136 -31.62 2.55 17.90
C ILE A 136 -30.82 1.50 18.67
N LYS A 137 -31.26 1.10 19.87
CA LYS A 137 -30.59 0.05 20.66
C LYS A 137 -30.64 -1.33 19.99
N GLY A 138 -31.73 -1.64 19.29
CA GLY A 138 -31.88 -2.89 18.54
C GLY A 138 -31.01 -2.97 17.28
N SER A 139 -30.52 -1.84 16.76
CA SER A 139 -29.73 -1.79 15.52
C SER A 139 -28.41 -2.56 15.61
N GLU A 140 -27.77 -2.59 16.78
CA GLU A 140 -26.52 -3.33 16.99
C GLU A 140 -26.68 -4.84 16.75
N GLN A 141 -27.80 -5.41 17.21
CA GLN A 141 -28.10 -6.83 17.00
C GLN A 141 -28.41 -7.13 15.53
N LYS A 142 -29.10 -6.21 14.83
CA LYS A 142 -29.37 -6.33 13.40
C LYS A 142 -28.07 -6.31 12.58
N LEU A 143 -27.09 -5.48 12.94
CA LEU A 143 -25.82 -5.41 12.23
C LEU A 143 -25.04 -6.73 12.27
N ILE A 144 -25.12 -7.49 13.37
CA ILE A 144 -24.51 -8.83 13.45
C ILE A 144 -25.15 -9.78 12.44
N LEU A 145 -26.48 -9.71 12.30
CA LEU A 145 -27.22 -10.51 11.32
C LEU A 145 -26.88 -10.08 9.89
N PHE A 146 -26.78 -8.78 9.62
CA PHE A 146 -26.40 -8.26 8.30
C PHE A 146 -24.97 -8.63 7.91
N GLU A 147 -24.03 -8.58 8.85
CA GLU A 147 -22.65 -9.03 8.61
C GLU A 147 -22.59 -10.52 8.27
N LYS A 148 -23.42 -11.33 8.93
CA LYS A 148 -23.55 -12.76 8.61
C LYS A 148 -24.17 -12.97 7.24
N GLN A 149 -25.29 -12.31 6.94
CA GLN A 149 -25.98 -12.38 5.65
C GLN A 149 -25.07 -11.91 4.50
N PHE A 150 -24.30 -10.85 4.71
CA PHE A 150 -23.34 -10.32 3.73
C PHE A 150 -22.21 -11.30 3.43
N LYS A 151 -21.71 -12.00 4.45
CA LYS A 151 -20.73 -13.09 4.27
C LYS A 151 -21.35 -14.29 3.56
N GLU A 152 -22.56 -14.67 3.96
CA GLU A 152 -23.29 -15.78 3.33
C GLU A 152 -23.57 -15.48 1.85
N GLU A 153 -24.04 -14.28 1.50
CA GLU A 153 -24.29 -13.85 0.11
C GLU A 153 -23.01 -13.89 -0.75
N LYS A 154 -21.86 -13.49 -0.18
CA LYS A 154 -20.54 -13.64 -0.81
C LYS A 154 -20.10 -15.09 -1.01
N THR A 155 -20.64 -16.03 -0.23
CA THR A 155 -20.30 -17.46 -0.32
C THR A 155 -21.35 -18.30 -1.05
N ALA A 156 -22.60 -17.84 -1.09
CA ALA A 156 -23.78 -18.53 -1.60
C ALA A 156 -24.09 -18.19 -3.06
N THR A 157 -23.42 -17.19 -3.63
CA THR A 157 -23.40 -17.04 -5.09
C THR A 157 -22.81 -18.32 -5.69
N PRO A 158 -23.54 -19.06 -6.55
CA PRO A 158 -23.13 -20.38 -7.01
C PRO A 158 -21.73 -20.35 -7.65
N ARG A 159 -20.80 -21.03 -6.98
CA ARG A 159 -19.37 -21.17 -7.34
C ARG A 159 -19.11 -21.81 -8.71
N GLU A 160 -20.13 -22.22 -9.46
CA GLU A 160 -19.93 -22.98 -10.71
C GLU A 160 -19.65 -22.13 -11.96
N LYS A 161 -19.79 -20.80 -11.93
CA LYS A 161 -19.34 -19.95 -13.04
C LYS A 161 -18.58 -18.68 -12.66
N THR A 162 -18.72 -18.18 -11.43
CA THR A 162 -18.10 -16.90 -11.04
C THR A 162 -16.84 -17.05 -10.21
N GLU A 163 -16.62 -18.18 -9.50
CA GLU A 163 -15.45 -18.32 -8.63
C GLU A 163 -14.15 -18.66 -9.38
N TYR A 164 -14.24 -19.14 -10.63
CA TYR A 164 -13.08 -19.23 -11.52
C TYR A 164 -12.76 -17.89 -12.22
N MET A 165 -13.68 -16.92 -12.26
CA MET A 165 -13.38 -15.57 -12.77
C MET A 165 -12.97 -14.61 -11.65
N GLU A 166 -13.60 -14.65 -10.47
CA GLU A 166 -13.35 -13.63 -9.43
C GLU A 166 -12.10 -13.91 -8.58
N LYS A 167 -11.66 -15.18 -8.47
CA LYS A 167 -10.34 -15.51 -7.90
C LYS A 167 -9.19 -15.30 -8.88
N GLU A 168 -9.44 -15.36 -10.19
CA GLU A 168 -8.46 -14.91 -11.20
C GLU A 168 -8.45 -13.38 -11.37
N GLU A 169 -9.55 -12.67 -11.02
CA GLU A 169 -9.60 -11.19 -11.06
C GLU A 169 -9.12 -10.51 -9.76
N SER A 170 -9.09 -11.19 -8.62
CA SER A 170 -8.62 -10.60 -7.35
C SER A 170 -7.12 -10.80 -7.08
N GLU A 171 -6.42 -11.61 -7.89
CA GLU A 171 -4.96 -11.52 -7.93
C GLU A 171 -4.61 -10.24 -8.68
N ASN A 172 -4.25 -9.18 -7.93
CA ASN A 172 -3.59 -7.97 -8.40
C ASN A 172 -2.77 -8.29 -9.65
N ASN A 173 -3.32 -8.03 -10.84
CA ASN A 173 -2.67 -8.45 -12.07
C ASN A 173 -1.33 -7.71 -12.14
N PRO A 174 -0.19 -8.37 -11.89
CA PRO A 174 1.09 -7.68 -11.76
C PRO A 174 1.48 -7.02 -13.08
N ALA A 175 0.91 -7.48 -14.20
CA ALA A 175 1.04 -6.83 -15.50
C ALA A 175 0.33 -5.46 -15.52
N LEU A 176 -0.92 -5.39 -15.05
CA LEU A 176 -1.68 -4.13 -14.98
C LEU A 176 -0.98 -3.11 -14.07
N VAL A 177 -0.51 -3.53 -12.89
CA VAL A 177 0.23 -2.65 -11.97
C VAL A 177 1.51 -2.13 -12.62
N SER A 178 2.23 -3.01 -13.34
CA SER A 178 3.45 -2.64 -14.07
C SER A 178 3.17 -1.66 -15.22
N GLU A 179 2.06 -1.80 -15.92
CA GLU A 179 1.64 -0.86 -16.97
C GLU A 179 1.27 0.50 -16.39
N ILE A 180 0.51 0.56 -15.29
CA ILE A 180 0.19 1.81 -14.60
C ILE A 180 1.47 2.50 -14.12
N ASP A 181 2.42 1.74 -13.56
CA ASP A 181 3.70 2.29 -13.10
C ASP A 181 4.49 2.91 -14.27
N LYS A 182 4.48 2.28 -15.45
CA LYS A 182 5.09 2.85 -16.66
C LYS A 182 4.40 4.15 -17.10
N ILE A 183 3.06 4.19 -17.12
CA ILE A 183 2.31 5.39 -17.48
C ILE A 183 2.67 6.54 -16.52
N ILE A 184 2.71 6.27 -15.21
CA ILE A 184 3.09 7.26 -14.19
C ILE A 184 4.53 7.74 -14.41
N GLU A 185 5.48 6.83 -14.65
CA GLU A 185 6.89 7.16 -14.85
C GLU A 185 7.10 8.02 -16.10
N ILE A 186 6.50 7.63 -17.23
CA ILE A 186 6.61 8.38 -18.49
C ILE A 186 5.96 9.76 -18.33
N THR A 187 4.79 9.84 -17.71
CA THR A 187 4.12 11.13 -17.47
C THR A 187 4.97 12.06 -16.61
N LYS A 188 5.56 11.54 -15.52
CA LYS A 188 6.48 12.32 -14.67
C LYS A 188 7.70 12.82 -15.46
N LYS A 189 8.26 11.97 -16.33
CA LYS A 189 9.35 12.34 -17.23
C LYS A 189 8.92 13.48 -18.17
N ILE A 190 7.76 13.35 -18.82
CA ILE A 190 7.22 14.36 -19.73
C ILE A 190 7.01 15.70 -19.01
N ILE A 191 6.41 15.70 -17.82
CA ILE A 191 6.21 16.93 -17.03
C ILE A 191 7.57 17.58 -16.67
N SER A 192 8.59 16.78 -16.36
CA SER A 192 9.90 17.30 -15.98
C SER A 192 10.71 17.86 -17.15
N THR A 193 10.64 17.22 -18.33
CA THR A 193 11.42 17.60 -19.51
C THR A 193 10.70 18.66 -20.35
N HIS A 194 9.38 18.53 -20.47
CA HIS A 194 8.52 19.29 -21.39
C HIS A 194 7.46 20.12 -20.65
N GLY A 195 7.64 20.38 -19.36
CA GLY A 195 6.66 21.11 -18.54
C GLY A 195 6.24 22.47 -19.10
N LEU A 196 7.10 23.12 -19.89
CA LEU A 196 6.81 24.40 -20.54
C LEU A 196 5.73 24.32 -21.65
N LEU A 197 5.50 23.12 -22.21
CA LEU A 197 4.46 22.91 -23.24
C LEU A 197 3.04 22.91 -22.66
N PHE A 198 2.90 22.80 -21.34
CA PHE A 198 1.62 22.65 -20.67
C PHE A 198 1.26 23.93 -19.92
N SER A 199 -0.03 24.25 -19.87
CA SER A 199 -0.49 25.31 -18.98
C SER A 199 -0.33 24.90 -17.51
N ALA A 200 -0.20 25.86 -16.60
CA ALA A 200 -0.11 25.58 -15.17
C ALA A 200 -1.33 24.79 -14.64
N GLU A 201 -2.51 25.05 -15.21
CA GLU A 201 -3.74 24.30 -14.91
C GLU A 201 -3.64 22.84 -15.34
N GLN A 202 -3.24 22.57 -16.59
CA GLN A 202 -3.03 21.20 -17.09
C GLN A 202 -1.95 20.46 -16.28
N MET A 203 -0.85 21.13 -15.92
CA MET A 203 0.19 20.53 -15.08
C MET A 203 -0.37 20.10 -13.71
N ASN A 204 -1.22 20.92 -13.11
CA ASN A 204 -1.85 20.59 -11.83
C ASN A 204 -2.85 19.44 -11.98
N GLU A 205 -3.61 19.40 -13.07
CA GLU A 205 -4.53 18.31 -13.37
C GLU A 205 -3.80 16.98 -13.60
N MET A 206 -2.72 16.98 -14.40
CA MET A 206 -1.87 15.80 -14.58
C MET A 206 -1.29 15.28 -13.26
N LYS A 207 -0.81 16.18 -12.39
CA LYS A 207 -0.32 15.79 -11.05
C LYS A 207 -1.42 15.16 -10.19
N ARG A 208 -2.63 15.73 -10.20
CA ARG A 208 -3.78 15.14 -9.48
C ARG A 208 -4.11 13.73 -10.00
N LYS A 209 -4.09 13.54 -11.31
CA LYS A 209 -4.36 12.23 -11.94
C LYS A 209 -3.26 11.21 -11.69
N ILE A 210 -1.99 11.64 -11.64
CA ILE A 210 -0.88 10.80 -11.16
C ILE A 210 -1.11 10.35 -9.72
N ASP A 211 -1.43 11.29 -8.81
CA ASP A 211 -1.66 10.97 -7.40
C ASP A 211 -2.87 10.04 -7.22
N GLU A 212 -3.92 10.24 -8.02
CA GLU A 212 -5.09 9.36 -8.09
C GLU A 212 -4.70 7.95 -8.53
N LEU A 213 -3.97 7.80 -9.65
CA LEU A 213 -3.44 6.51 -10.12
C LEU A 213 -2.56 5.83 -9.09
N GLU A 214 -1.67 6.56 -8.41
CA GLU A 214 -0.81 5.98 -7.37
C GLU A 214 -1.62 5.37 -6.20
N ARG A 215 -2.77 5.97 -5.87
CA ARG A 215 -3.69 5.46 -4.84
C ARG A 215 -4.51 4.28 -5.34
N ILE A 216 -4.99 4.33 -6.58
CA ILE A 216 -5.90 3.31 -7.12
C ILE A 216 -5.20 2.19 -7.89
N ARG A 217 -3.88 2.22 -8.12
CA ARG A 217 -3.18 1.18 -8.89
C ARG A 217 -3.27 -0.23 -8.30
N THR A 218 -3.54 -0.35 -6.99
CA THR A 218 -3.80 -1.63 -6.31
C THR A 218 -5.29 -1.90 -6.10
N SER A 219 -6.17 -1.09 -6.71
CA SER A 219 -7.62 -1.28 -6.66
C SER A 219 -8.05 -2.36 -7.63
N ASN A 220 -9.07 -3.13 -7.26
CA ASN A 220 -9.69 -4.12 -8.15
C ASN A 220 -10.61 -3.46 -9.19
N ASN A 221 -10.85 -2.15 -9.12
CA ASN A 221 -11.71 -1.44 -10.07
C ASN A 221 -10.94 -1.06 -11.34
N ALA A 222 -10.72 -2.05 -12.22
CA ALA A 222 -10.00 -1.87 -13.48
C ALA A 222 -10.63 -0.79 -14.38
N LYS A 223 -11.95 -0.62 -14.35
CA LYS A 223 -12.65 0.43 -15.11
C LYS A 223 -12.23 1.83 -14.65
N HIS A 224 -12.20 2.06 -13.35
CA HIS A 224 -11.77 3.33 -12.78
C HIS A 224 -10.30 3.62 -13.11
N ILE A 225 -9.42 2.61 -12.99
CA ILE A 225 -8.01 2.74 -13.38
C ILE A 225 -7.86 3.11 -14.87
N ALA A 226 -8.63 2.46 -15.74
CA ALA A 226 -8.62 2.71 -17.18
C ALA A 226 -9.08 4.13 -17.50
N GLU A 227 -10.15 4.60 -16.86
CA GLU A 227 -10.69 5.95 -17.02
C GLU A 227 -9.68 7.02 -16.60
N VAL A 228 -9.10 6.90 -15.40
CA VAL A 228 -8.09 7.83 -14.91
C VAL A 228 -6.84 7.82 -15.80
N SER A 229 -6.40 6.64 -16.24
CA SER A 229 -5.28 6.51 -17.19
C SER A 229 -5.58 7.20 -18.52
N ARG A 230 -6.78 7.00 -19.08
CA ARG A 230 -7.19 7.62 -20.35
C ARG A 230 -7.23 9.15 -20.25
N THR A 231 -7.82 9.70 -19.19
CA THR A 231 -7.82 11.15 -18.97
C THR A 231 -6.40 11.70 -18.85
N LEU A 232 -5.50 10.98 -18.17
CA LEU A 232 -4.10 11.39 -18.08
C LEU A 232 -3.40 11.41 -19.44
N LEU A 233 -3.64 10.40 -20.28
CA LEU A 233 -3.08 10.34 -21.63
C LEU A 233 -3.63 11.45 -22.53
N GLU A 234 -4.93 11.74 -22.43
CA GLU A 234 -5.56 12.83 -23.19
C GLU A 234 -4.95 14.20 -22.85
N LEU A 235 -4.63 14.43 -21.57
CA LEU A 235 -3.94 15.65 -21.13
C LEU A 235 -2.51 15.76 -21.69
N ILE A 236 -1.81 14.63 -21.84
CA ILE A 236 -0.46 14.59 -22.43
C ILE A 236 -0.54 14.82 -23.94
N GLN A 237 -1.47 14.16 -24.64
CA GLN A 237 -1.58 14.25 -26.10
C GLN A 237 -2.03 15.63 -26.59
N ASN A 238 -2.76 16.38 -25.75
CA ASN A 238 -3.34 17.68 -26.12
C ASN A 238 -2.83 18.83 -25.24
N PRO A 239 -1.55 19.26 -25.37
CA PRO A 239 -1.04 20.42 -24.66
C PRO A 239 -1.80 21.70 -25.09
N LYS A 240 -2.37 22.43 -24.12
CA LYS A 240 -3.17 23.65 -24.35
C LYS A 240 -2.33 24.91 -24.57
N ASN A 241 -1.00 24.82 -24.57
CA ASN A 241 -0.11 25.95 -24.85
C ASN A 241 0.78 25.72 -26.09
N PRO A 242 0.22 25.49 -27.29
CA PRO A 242 1.02 25.21 -28.49
C PRO A 242 1.61 26.46 -29.15
N GLU A 243 1.15 27.68 -28.81
CA GLU A 243 1.41 28.87 -29.62
C GLU A 243 2.82 29.47 -29.47
N GLU A 244 3.57 29.10 -28.44
CA GLU A 244 4.91 29.66 -28.17
C GLU A 244 6.08 28.70 -28.42
N TYR A 245 5.81 27.41 -28.68
CA TYR A 245 6.85 26.40 -28.82
C TYR A 245 6.64 25.54 -30.07
N ASP A 246 7.64 25.55 -30.94
CA ASP A 246 7.70 24.71 -32.15
C ASP A 246 7.83 23.22 -31.76
N VAL A 247 6.67 22.57 -31.55
CA VAL A 247 6.56 21.17 -31.11
C VAL A 247 7.36 20.24 -32.04
N SER A 248 7.50 20.58 -33.32
CA SER A 248 8.22 19.80 -34.32
C SER A 248 9.74 19.71 -34.08
N LYS A 249 10.31 20.61 -33.26
CA LYS A 249 11.74 20.61 -32.90
C LYS A 249 12.03 19.96 -31.55
N THR A 250 11.00 19.68 -30.75
CA THR A 250 11.17 19.15 -29.40
C THR A 250 11.27 17.63 -29.43
N SER A 251 12.05 17.02 -28.53
CA SER A 251 12.11 15.54 -28.36
C SER A 251 10.79 14.93 -27.86
N TYR A 252 9.74 15.74 -27.75
CA TYR A 252 8.43 15.43 -27.21
C TYR A 252 7.75 14.27 -27.92
N ALA A 253 7.75 14.26 -29.26
CA ALA A 253 7.19 13.16 -30.04
C ALA A 253 7.86 11.81 -29.73
N ASN A 254 9.18 11.81 -29.52
CA ASN A 254 9.91 10.59 -29.16
C ASN A 254 9.62 10.12 -27.73
N ASP A 255 9.34 11.05 -26.81
CA ASP A 255 9.00 10.74 -25.42
C ASP A 255 7.54 10.25 -25.28
N ILE A 256 6.65 10.62 -26.22
CA ILE A 256 5.25 10.18 -26.26
C ILE A 256 5.05 8.89 -27.05
N ALA A 257 5.87 8.60 -28.05
CA ALA A 257 5.71 7.38 -28.87
C ALA A 257 5.50 6.08 -28.05
N PRO A 258 6.21 5.84 -26.93
CA PRO A 258 5.97 4.66 -26.10
C PRO A 258 4.57 4.60 -25.46
N ILE A 259 3.94 5.75 -25.23
CA ILE A 259 2.57 5.88 -24.71
C ILE A 259 1.55 5.66 -25.82
N GLU A 260 1.80 6.15 -27.03
CA GLU A 260 0.90 5.94 -28.18
C GLU A 260 0.89 4.48 -28.64
N GLU A 261 2.02 3.79 -28.50
CA GLU A 261 2.12 2.34 -28.74
C GLU A 261 1.51 1.51 -27.60
N MET A 262 1.31 2.08 -26.41
CA MET A 262 0.50 1.44 -25.38
C MET A 262 -0.96 1.55 -25.83
N ASP A 263 -1.44 0.48 -26.46
CA ASP A 263 -2.82 0.34 -26.87
C ASP A 263 -3.74 0.41 -25.65
N THR A 264 -4.13 1.63 -25.28
CA THR A 264 -5.18 1.90 -24.29
C THR A 264 -6.57 1.67 -24.87
N GLY A 265 -6.62 1.24 -26.13
CA GLY A 265 -7.78 0.62 -26.74
C GLY A 265 -8.20 -0.61 -25.96
N ASN A 266 -9.46 -0.98 -26.17
CA ASN A 266 -10.22 -1.91 -25.36
C ASN A 266 -9.53 -3.26 -25.03
N ASP A 267 -8.45 -3.67 -25.69
CA ASP A 267 -7.86 -5.00 -25.61
C ASP A 267 -7.14 -5.33 -24.29
N ILE A 268 -6.60 -4.34 -23.57
CA ILE A 268 -6.01 -4.58 -22.23
C ILE A 268 -7.11 -4.82 -21.18
N PHE A 269 -8.30 -4.25 -21.40
CA PHE A 269 -9.44 -4.30 -20.47
C PHE A 269 -10.59 -5.22 -20.95
N GLN A 270 -10.53 -5.73 -22.18
CA GLN A 270 -11.39 -6.77 -22.71
C GLN A 270 -10.66 -8.10 -22.59
N GLN A 271 -11.04 -8.90 -21.59
CA GLN A 271 -10.53 -10.26 -21.53
C GLN A 271 -10.94 -11.02 -22.81
N PRO A 272 -10.01 -11.68 -23.54
CA PRO A 272 -10.40 -12.55 -24.63
C PRO A 272 -11.25 -13.69 -24.09
N PRO A 273 -12.26 -14.17 -24.84
CA PRO A 273 -13.14 -15.23 -24.38
C PRO A 273 -12.32 -16.48 -24.02
N ALA A 274 -12.72 -17.17 -22.96
CA ALA A 274 -11.94 -18.21 -22.28
C ALA A 274 -11.42 -19.35 -23.18
N ASN A 275 -11.99 -19.51 -24.37
CA ASN A 275 -11.64 -20.50 -25.38
C ASN A 275 -10.38 -20.14 -26.22
N GLU A 276 -9.94 -18.88 -26.29
CA GLU A 276 -8.72 -18.52 -27.05
C GLU A 276 -7.42 -18.56 -26.21
N LYS A 277 -7.51 -18.36 -24.89
CA LYS A 277 -6.34 -18.35 -23.98
C LYS A 277 -5.58 -19.68 -23.93
N ALA A 278 -6.29 -20.81 -24.07
CA ALA A 278 -5.66 -22.13 -24.12
C ALA A 278 -4.80 -22.37 -25.39
N GLY A 279 -5.14 -21.71 -26.49
CA GLY A 279 -4.40 -21.79 -27.76
C GLY A 279 -3.11 -20.97 -27.72
N GLN A 280 -3.16 -19.75 -27.17
CA GLN A 280 -2.00 -18.84 -27.12
C GLN A 280 -0.93 -19.30 -26.12
N ILE A 281 -1.32 -19.76 -24.92
CA ILE A 281 -0.36 -20.26 -23.91
C ILE A 281 0.35 -21.52 -24.41
N LYS A 282 -0.35 -22.41 -25.12
CA LYS A 282 0.23 -23.62 -25.73
C LYS A 282 1.18 -23.28 -26.88
N GLY A 283 0.93 -22.19 -27.61
CA GLY A 283 1.82 -21.64 -28.63
C GLY A 283 3.11 -21.06 -28.06
N ILE A 284 3.03 -20.30 -26.96
CA ILE A 284 4.19 -19.71 -26.27
C ILE A 284 5.06 -20.79 -25.64
N PHE A 285 4.46 -21.78 -24.96
CA PHE A 285 5.20 -22.91 -24.36
C PHE A 285 5.95 -23.76 -25.40
N ASN A 286 5.33 -23.98 -26.58
CA ASN A 286 5.98 -24.73 -27.66
C ASN A 286 7.14 -23.94 -28.31
N ARG A 287 7.07 -22.61 -28.38
CA ARG A 287 8.19 -21.77 -28.85
C ARG A 287 9.35 -21.77 -27.84
N ILE A 288 9.07 -21.64 -26.55
CA ILE A 288 10.09 -21.70 -25.48
C ILE A 288 10.75 -23.08 -25.44
N LYS A 289 9.98 -24.17 -25.54
CA LYS A 289 10.51 -25.54 -25.56
C LYS A 289 11.39 -25.81 -26.78
N LYS A 290 11.07 -25.22 -27.94
CA LYS A 290 11.85 -25.35 -29.17
C LYS A 290 13.15 -24.55 -29.13
N GLN A 291 13.18 -23.40 -28.44
CA GLN A 291 14.40 -22.62 -28.25
C GLN A 291 15.34 -23.21 -27.18
N PHE A 292 14.79 -23.80 -26.11
CA PHE A 292 15.61 -24.45 -25.08
C PHE A 292 16.03 -25.89 -25.41
N GLY A 293 15.31 -26.57 -26.32
CA GLY A 293 15.64 -27.93 -26.77
C GLY A 293 16.88 -28.00 -27.67
N LEU A 294 17.35 -26.88 -28.23
CA LEU A 294 18.52 -26.82 -29.11
C LEU A 294 19.85 -26.58 -28.37
N LEU A 295 19.83 -26.33 -27.05
CA LEU A 295 21.02 -26.04 -26.23
C LEU A 295 21.50 -27.24 -25.38
N LYS A 296 20.94 -28.43 -25.56
CA LYS A 296 21.41 -29.67 -24.92
C LYS A 296 21.79 -30.73 -25.94
N GLY A 297 22.90 -30.49 -26.64
CA GLY A 297 23.55 -31.50 -27.49
C GLY A 297 25.06 -31.49 -27.30
N ARG A 298 25.60 -32.60 -26.78
CA ARG A 298 27.02 -33.00 -26.69
C ARG A 298 27.90 -32.31 -25.63
N GLN A 299 27.88 -32.82 -24.40
CA GLN A 299 29.11 -33.17 -23.68
C GLN A 299 28.92 -34.51 -22.96
N THR A 300 29.96 -35.34 -23.01
CA THR A 300 30.04 -36.77 -22.67
C THR A 300 29.97 -37.05 -21.17
N ILE A 301 29.25 -38.12 -20.79
CA ILE A 301 28.80 -38.49 -19.42
C ILE A 301 29.89 -39.17 -18.55
N SER A 302 31.15 -39.23 -18.96
CA SER A 302 32.17 -40.03 -18.22
C SER A 302 32.94 -39.30 -17.10
N SER A 303 32.81 -37.97 -16.93
CA SER A 303 33.57 -37.22 -15.90
C SER A 303 32.82 -36.91 -14.60
N LEU A 304 31.49 -37.11 -14.55
CA LEU A 304 30.65 -36.73 -13.40
C LEU A 304 30.66 -37.73 -12.23
N GLN A 305 31.25 -38.91 -12.38
CA GLN A 305 31.34 -39.88 -11.29
C GLN A 305 32.49 -39.61 -10.31
N HIS A 306 33.53 -38.86 -10.71
CA HIS A 306 34.64 -38.57 -9.81
C HIS A 306 34.41 -37.33 -8.92
N GLU A 307 33.70 -36.31 -9.40
CA GLU A 307 33.41 -35.10 -8.58
C GLU A 307 32.39 -35.36 -7.46
N GLY A 308 31.47 -36.31 -7.64
CA GLY A 308 30.47 -36.65 -6.62
C GLY A 308 31.08 -37.24 -5.33
N THR A 309 32.24 -37.91 -5.44
CA THR A 309 32.91 -38.51 -4.27
C THR A 309 33.70 -37.49 -3.45
N VAL A 310 34.30 -36.49 -4.11
CA VAL A 310 35.02 -35.40 -3.44
C VAL A 310 34.04 -34.47 -2.69
N LEU A 311 32.88 -34.20 -3.28
CA LEU A 311 31.84 -33.35 -2.68
C LEU A 311 31.18 -34.01 -1.46
N ALA A 312 30.95 -35.33 -1.51
CA ALA A 312 30.44 -36.10 -0.38
C ALA A 312 31.41 -36.14 0.81
N GLN A 313 32.73 -36.18 0.53
CA GLN A 313 33.77 -36.18 1.55
C GLN A 313 33.96 -34.80 2.20
N LYS A 314 33.74 -33.72 1.44
CA LYS A 314 33.77 -32.34 1.95
C LYS A 314 32.56 -32.03 2.84
N LEU A 315 31.37 -32.49 2.43
CA LEU A 315 30.14 -32.39 3.22
C LEU A 315 30.22 -33.14 4.57
N SER A 316 30.92 -34.29 4.64
CA SER A 316 31.04 -35.04 5.90
C SER A 316 31.98 -34.34 6.91
N LYS A 317 33.03 -33.65 6.42
CA LYS A 317 33.93 -32.85 7.27
C LYS A 317 33.23 -31.60 7.82
N GLU A 318 32.38 -30.95 7.03
CA GLU A 318 31.59 -29.79 7.50
C GLU A 318 30.52 -30.21 8.51
N GLN A 319 29.86 -31.35 8.30
CA GLN A 319 28.94 -31.92 9.29
C GLN A 319 29.62 -32.26 10.61
N ALA A 320 30.89 -32.70 10.59
CA ALA A 320 31.68 -32.94 11.80
C ALA A 320 32.03 -31.63 12.54
N GLY A 321 32.38 -30.56 11.81
CA GLY A 321 32.65 -29.24 12.40
C GLY A 321 31.41 -28.62 13.05
N ILE A 322 30.25 -28.71 12.39
CA ILE A 322 28.97 -28.25 12.94
C ILE A 322 28.60 -29.05 14.20
N LYS A 323 28.88 -30.36 14.22
CA LYS A 323 28.64 -31.21 15.39
C LYS A 323 29.53 -30.83 16.59
N ALA A 324 30.79 -30.50 16.35
CA ALA A 324 31.72 -30.05 17.40
C ALA A 324 31.31 -28.71 18.04
N VAL A 325 30.89 -27.73 17.22
CA VAL A 325 30.37 -26.44 17.70
C VAL A 325 29.06 -26.62 18.50
N ILE A 326 28.25 -27.62 18.13
CA ILE A 326 27.02 -27.96 18.84
C ILE A 326 27.31 -28.59 20.21
N GLU A 327 28.28 -29.50 20.31
CA GLU A 327 28.70 -30.10 21.59
C GLU A 327 29.32 -29.06 22.55
N GLU A 328 30.01 -28.04 22.01
CA GLU A 328 30.56 -26.93 22.81
C GLU A 328 29.46 -25.99 23.36
N LEU A 329 28.34 -25.84 22.63
CA LEU A 329 27.20 -25.04 23.08
C LEU A 329 26.32 -25.76 24.12
N ASP A 330 26.23 -27.09 24.05
CA ASP A 330 25.47 -27.88 25.03
C ASP A 330 26.23 -28.02 26.36
N THR A 331 27.57 -28.04 26.34
CA THR A 331 28.40 -28.07 27.56
C THR A 331 28.43 -26.74 28.32
N LYS A 332 28.23 -25.62 27.63
CA LYS A 332 28.15 -24.28 28.25
C LYS A 332 26.77 -23.94 28.87
N ASN A 333 25.76 -24.78 28.66
CA ASN A 333 24.39 -24.58 29.16
C ASN A 333 23.98 -25.60 30.23
N ALA A 334 24.87 -25.92 31.17
CA ALA A 334 24.50 -26.65 32.38
C ALA A 334 23.53 -25.80 33.23
N PRO A 335 22.49 -26.42 33.83
CA PRO A 335 21.39 -25.69 34.46
C PRO A 335 21.85 -25.02 35.76
N THR A 336 21.91 -23.69 35.76
CA THR A 336 21.76 -22.90 36.99
C THR A 336 20.26 -22.63 37.23
N SER A 337 19.89 -22.67 38.49
CA SER A 337 18.56 -22.94 39.03
C SER A 337 17.45 -21.91 38.70
N SER A 338 16.23 -22.46 38.52
CA SER A 338 14.90 -21.93 38.88
C SER A 338 14.37 -20.60 38.32
N GLY A 339 14.96 -20.02 37.27
CA GLY A 339 14.31 -18.97 36.48
C GLY A 339 13.57 -19.55 35.28
N GLY A 340 12.23 -19.56 35.28
CA GLY A 340 11.43 -20.08 34.17
C GLY A 340 11.91 -19.51 32.83
N SER A 341 12.47 -20.37 31.97
CA SER A 341 13.07 -19.93 30.71
C SER A 341 12.03 -19.16 29.88
N PRO A 342 12.39 -18.01 29.29
CA PRO A 342 11.48 -17.27 28.41
C PRO A 342 10.82 -18.19 27.39
N LYS A 343 9.48 -18.20 27.30
CA LYS A 343 8.71 -19.11 26.43
C LYS A 343 9.11 -19.09 24.95
N TRP A 344 9.75 -18.02 24.47
CA TRP A 344 10.29 -17.98 23.09
C TRP A 344 11.47 -18.96 22.89
N ILE A 345 12.22 -19.28 23.94
CA ILE A 345 13.29 -20.28 23.92
C ILE A 345 12.71 -21.68 23.70
N GLU A 346 11.53 -21.99 24.25
CA GLU A 346 10.82 -23.26 23.96
C GLU A 346 10.39 -23.35 22.50
N ILE A 347 9.91 -22.24 21.92
CA ILE A 347 9.55 -22.18 20.48
C ILE A 347 10.79 -22.43 19.62
N LEU A 348 11.94 -21.85 19.95
CA LEU A 348 13.18 -22.08 19.21
C LEU A 348 13.71 -23.50 19.37
N LYS A 349 13.65 -24.09 20.57
CA LYS A 349 14.00 -25.50 20.79
C LYS A 349 13.13 -26.43 19.95
N LYS A 350 11.81 -26.19 19.90
CA LYS A 350 10.87 -26.95 19.07
C LYS A 350 11.11 -26.74 17.57
N LEU A 351 11.41 -25.52 17.13
CA LEU A 351 11.75 -25.22 15.74
C LEU A 351 13.04 -25.92 15.30
N ARG A 352 14.09 -25.88 16.15
CA ARG A 352 15.33 -26.63 15.95
C ARG A 352 15.06 -28.13 15.81
N SER A 353 14.21 -28.68 16.67
CA SER A 353 13.80 -30.09 16.60
C SER A 353 13.01 -30.42 15.32
N TYR A 354 12.19 -29.49 14.83
CA TYR A 354 11.47 -29.68 13.56
C TYR A 354 12.42 -29.70 12.36
N LEU A 355 13.40 -28.80 12.34
CA LEU A 355 14.39 -28.71 11.26
C LEU A 355 15.29 -29.96 11.20
N SER A 356 15.65 -30.52 12.36
CA SER A 356 16.50 -31.71 12.45
C SER A 356 15.76 -33.05 12.34
N ALA A 357 14.42 -33.06 12.25
CA ALA A 357 13.64 -34.29 12.17
C ALA A 357 13.64 -34.92 10.76
N GLY A 358 13.64 -36.26 10.70
CA GLY A 358 13.40 -37.00 9.46
C GLY A 358 11.98 -36.78 8.91
N LYS A 359 11.76 -37.05 7.62
CA LYS A 359 10.49 -36.76 6.90
C LYS A 359 9.23 -37.25 7.64
N ILE A 360 9.29 -38.43 8.26
CA ILE A 360 8.16 -39.05 8.97
C ILE A 360 7.79 -38.30 10.26
N ILE A 361 8.79 -37.75 10.96
CA ILE A 361 8.60 -37.07 12.26
C ILE A 361 8.28 -35.57 12.08
N LYS A 362 8.57 -35.02 10.89
CA LYS A 362 8.35 -33.60 10.58
C LYS A 362 6.87 -33.19 10.64
N SER A 363 5.93 -34.03 10.19
CA SER A 363 4.49 -33.70 10.25
C SER A 363 4.01 -33.49 11.69
N LYS A 364 4.33 -34.45 12.58
CA LYS A 364 3.97 -34.37 14.00
C LYS A 364 4.61 -33.17 14.71
N ARG A 365 5.91 -32.91 14.46
CA ARG A 365 6.60 -31.74 15.02
C ARG A 365 6.10 -30.40 14.47
N LYS A 366 5.60 -30.38 13.23
CA LYS A 366 4.96 -29.19 12.64
C LYS A 366 3.67 -28.83 13.39
N GLU A 367 2.83 -29.82 13.68
CA GLU A 367 1.59 -29.62 14.42
C GLU A 367 1.85 -29.10 15.84
N GLU A 368 2.83 -29.67 16.55
CA GLU A 368 3.25 -29.18 17.86
C GLU A 368 3.75 -27.73 17.83
N LEU A 369 4.50 -27.35 16.79
CA LEU A 369 4.99 -25.99 16.61
C LEU A 369 3.83 -25.01 16.35
N ILE A 370 2.86 -25.40 15.53
CA ILE A 370 1.67 -24.60 15.24
C ILE A 370 0.83 -24.39 16.50
N GLN A 371 0.63 -25.43 17.31
CA GLN A 371 -0.12 -25.32 18.57
C GLN A 371 0.55 -24.38 19.57
N LEU A 372 1.87 -24.49 19.75
CA LEU A 372 2.61 -23.57 20.63
C LEU A 372 2.53 -22.12 20.15
N TRP A 373 2.61 -21.91 18.84
CA TRP A 373 2.50 -20.57 18.26
C TRP A 373 1.11 -19.96 18.46
N LYS A 374 0.04 -20.76 18.32
CA LYS A 374 -1.34 -20.33 18.63
C LYS A 374 -1.49 -19.93 20.09
N GLN A 375 -1.03 -20.78 21.02
CA GLN A 375 -1.09 -20.49 22.47
C GLN A 375 -0.32 -19.22 22.85
N TRP A 376 0.84 -18.99 22.24
CA TRP A 376 1.62 -17.77 22.47
C TRP A 376 0.89 -16.52 21.95
N ARG A 377 0.25 -16.62 20.77
CA ARG A 377 -0.50 -15.51 20.17
C ARG A 377 -1.74 -15.14 21.00
N GLU A 378 -2.51 -16.13 21.44
CA GLU A 378 -3.73 -15.93 22.24
C GLU A 378 -3.43 -15.28 23.61
N LYS A 379 -2.34 -15.69 24.27
CA LYS A 379 -1.92 -15.05 25.54
C LYS A 379 -1.49 -13.60 25.35
N LYS A 380 -0.90 -13.26 24.20
CA LYS A 380 -0.49 -11.89 23.91
C LYS A 380 -1.69 -10.98 23.63
N THR A 381 -2.72 -11.48 22.97
CA THR A 381 -3.98 -10.73 22.76
C THR A 381 -4.76 -10.57 24.06
N LEU A 382 -4.82 -11.59 24.92
CA LEU A 382 -5.46 -11.50 26.24
C LEU A 382 -4.74 -10.53 27.19
N GLY A 383 -3.41 -10.51 27.19
CA GLY A 383 -2.63 -9.58 28.03
C GLY A 383 -2.70 -8.11 27.60
N ILE A 384 -3.15 -7.83 26.37
CA ILE A 384 -3.42 -6.47 25.89
C ILE A 384 -4.81 -6.02 26.39
N ASN A 385 -5.81 -6.91 26.36
CA ASN A 385 -7.18 -6.59 26.78
C ASN A 385 -7.35 -6.52 28.31
N LEU A 386 -6.63 -7.34 29.09
CA LEU A 386 -6.69 -7.29 30.56
C LEU A 386 -6.07 -6.01 31.16
N LYS A 387 -5.22 -5.30 30.41
CA LYS A 387 -4.71 -3.99 30.85
C LYS A 387 -5.71 -2.84 30.66
N GLU A 388 -6.78 -3.05 29.91
CA GLU A 388 -7.87 -2.07 29.74
C GLU A 388 -9.03 -2.30 30.72
N SER A 389 -9.16 -3.48 31.32
CA SER A 389 -10.30 -3.82 32.18
C SER A 389 -10.14 -3.51 33.68
N ASP A 390 -8.93 -3.20 34.16
CA ASP A 390 -8.65 -2.97 35.59
C ASP A 390 -8.70 -1.48 35.98
N THR A 391 -9.46 -0.66 35.25
CA THR A 391 -9.81 0.69 35.73
C THR A 391 -11.09 0.58 36.57
N PRO A 392 -11.02 0.61 37.92
CA PRO A 392 -12.21 0.42 38.74
C PRO A 392 -13.23 1.52 38.47
N LEU A 393 -14.48 1.13 38.22
CA LEU A 393 -15.65 2.01 38.22
C LEU A 393 -15.72 2.72 39.57
N ARG A 394 -15.30 3.99 39.58
CA ARG A 394 -15.54 4.90 40.69
C ARG A 394 -16.77 5.73 40.32
N GLU A 395 -17.90 5.31 40.87
CA GLU A 395 -19.13 6.11 40.93
C GLU A 395 -18.89 7.36 41.79
N GLU A 396 -18.87 8.55 41.19
CA GLU A 396 -19.14 9.83 41.87
C GLU A 396 -19.79 10.76 40.82
N THR A 397 -21.10 10.97 40.81
CA THR A 397 -21.76 12.08 41.53
C THR A 397 -20.84 13.25 41.85
N GLY A 398 -21.08 14.40 41.20
CA GLY A 398 -20.63 15.69 41.73
C GLY A 398 -19.78 16.50 40.76
N GLN A 399 -20.40 17.57 40.25
CA GLN A 399 -19.77 18.72 39.62
C GLN A 399 -18.46 19.13 40.34
N LYS A 400 -17.32 19.08 39.65
CA LYS A 400 -16.14 19.90 39.99
C LYS A 400 -15.10 19.90 38.88
N ALA A 401 -14.80 21.13 38.45
CA ALA A 401 -13.55 21.62 37.89
C ALA A 401 -12.82 20.73 36.86
N GLU A 402 -12.88 21.20 35.62
CA GLU A 402 -12.03 20.88 34.49
C GLU A 402 -10.54 21.12 34.85
N GLN A 403 -9.93 20.17 35.56
CA GLN A 403 -8.49 20.11 35.77
C GLN A 403 -7.89 19.29 34.63
N GLU A 404 -7.22 20.03 33.73
CA GLU A 404 -6.36 19.51 32.66
C GLU A 404 -5.51 18.34 33.17
N THR A 405 -5.90 17.13 32.80
CA THR A 405 -5.12 15.94 33.11
C THR A 405 -3.81 16.03 32.31
N PRO A 406 -2.63 16.05 32.95
CA PRO A 406 -1.37 16.25 32.25
C PRO A 406 -1.17 15.12 31.24
N GLN A 407 -1.28 15.46 29.96
CA GLN A 407 -1.01 14.55 28.85
C GLN A 407 0.39 13.96 29.05
N ARG A 408 0.45 12.66 29.38
CA ARG A 408 1.73 11.95 29.46
C ARG A 408 2.39 12.06 28.08
N PRO A 409 3.62 12.60 27.99
CA PRO A 409 4.28 12.77 26.71
C PRO A 409 4.34 11.41 26.01
N PRO A 410 3.96 11.34 24.72
CA PRO A 410 3.95 10.09 23.98
C PRO A 410 5.34 9.45 24.09
N LYS A 411 5.38 8.17 24.48
CA LYS A 411 6.64 7.41 24.54
C LYS A 411 7.32 7.52 23.18
N LYS A 412 8.41 8.30 23.12
CA LYS A 412 9.28 8.39 21.95
C LYS A 412 9.75 6.98 21.62
N ARG A 413 9.26 6.42 20.51
CA ARG A 413 9.82 5.19 19.96
C ARG A 413 11.22 5.55 19.45
N HIS A 414 12.22 4.76 19.81
CA HIS A 414 13.57 4.93 19.28
C HIS A 414 13.51 4.77 17.76
N ASP A 415 13.74 5.86 17.05
CA ASP A 415 13.81 5.88 15.60
C ASP A 415 15.24 5.53 15.18
N PHE A 416 15.44 4.32 14.65
CA PHE A 416 16.75 3.87 14.15
C PHE A 416 17.08 4.46 12.77
N THR A 417 16.16 5.23 12.16
CA THR A 417 16.34 5.74 10.80
C THR A 417 17.57 6.64 10.70
N GLU A 418 17.81 7.50 11.69
CA GLU A 418 18.99 8.38 11.73
C GLU A 418 20.29 7.58 11.72
N PHE A 419 20.39 6.54 12.54
CA PHE A 419 21.56 5.66 12.59
C PHE A 419 21.85 5.00 11.23
N PHE A 420 20.81 4.50 10.54
CA PHE A 420 21.01 3.88 9.23
C PHE A 420 21.40 4.87 8.13
N VAL A 421 20.96 6.12 8.22
CA VAL A 421 21.38 7.18 7.29
C VAL A 421 22.86 7.51 7.51
N GLU A 422 23.31 7.57 8.75
CA GLU A 422 24.72 7.81 9.09
C GLU A 422 25.62 6.65 8.61
N VAL A 423 25.19 5.40 8.84
CA VAL A 423 25.90 4.21 8.33
C VAL A 423 25.96 4.19 6.79
N ASP A 424 24.87 4.52 6.08
CA ASP A 424 24.88 4.60 4.61
C ASP A 424 25.87 5.65 4.11
N SER A 425 25.90 6.83 4.74
CA SER A 425 26.84 7.89 4.41
C SER A 425 28.29 7.45 4.63
N PHE A 426 28.58 6.82 5.77
CA PHE A 426 29.91 6.31 6.08
C PHE A 426 30.40 5.26 5.08
N VAL A 427 29.55 4.26 4.75
CA VAL A 427 29.88 3.23 3.75
C VAL A 427 30.10 3.85 2.37
N SER A 428 29.30 4.86 1.99
CA SER A 428 29.47 5.59 0.72
C SER A 428 30.83 6.28 0.64
N TRP A 429 31.26 6.92 1.73
CA TRP A 429 32.57 7.58 1.80
C TRP A 429 33.72 6.59 1.68
N LEU A 430 33.64 5.44 2.34
CA LEU A 430 34.65 4.39 2.21
C LEU A 430 34.78 3.87 0.77
N LEU A 431 33.64 3.63 0.10
CA LEU A 431 33.62 3.25 -1.32
C LEU A 431 34.23 4.33 -2.22
N PHE A 432 33.90 5.60 -1.96
CA PHE A 432 34.46 6.73 -2.70
C PHE A 432 35.98 6.81 -2.57
N PHE A 433 36.52 6.69 -1.34
CA PHE A 433 37.97 6.66 -1.13
C PHE A 433 38.63 5.44 -1.77
N TYR A 434 37.97 4.28 -1.74
CA TYR A 434 38.45 3.09 -2.44
C TYR A 434 38.55 3.31 -3.96
N ILE A 435 37.55 3.95 -4.57
CA ILE A 435 37.56 4.28 -6.00
C ILE A 435 38.69 5.26 -6.32
N ILE A 436 38.89 6.30 -5.51
CA ILE A 436 40.03 7.22 -5.67
C ILE A 436 41.35 6.46 -5.58
N TYR A 437 41.52 5.63 -4.56
CA TYR A 437 42.71 4.79 -4.38
C TYR A 437 42.96 3.92 -5.61
N PHE A 438 41.92 3.28 -6.14
CA PHE A 438 42.00 2.45 -7.35
C PHE A 438 42.47 3.26 -8.57
N PHE A 439 41.92 4.46 -8.79
CA PHE A 439 42.36 5.33 -9.89
C PHE A 439 43.80 5.82 -9.71
N LEU A 440 44.22 6.17 -8.49
CA LEU A 440 45.60 6.59 -8.21
C LEU A 440 46.59 5.46 -8.46
N VAL A 441 46.20 4.24 -8.09
CA VAL A 441 46.97 3.02 -8.36
C VAL A 441 47.10 2.79 -9.86
N ASP A 442 45.98 2.79 -10.59
CA ASP A 442 45.95 2.55 -12.03
C ASP A 442 46.80 3.61 -12.78
N PHE A 443 46.61 4.88 -12.42
CA PHE A 443 47.41 5.99 -12.94
C PHE A 443 48.90 5.85 -12.60
N SER A 444 49.24 5.43 -11.39
CA SER A 444 50.63 5.22 -10.98
C SER A 444 51.31 4.10 -11.77
N ILE A 445 50.57 3.04 -12.12
CA ILE A 445 51.06 1.96 -12.98
C ILE A 445 51.27 2.49 -14.40
N GLU A 446 50.31 3.21 -14.95
CA GLU A 446 50.40 3.78 -16.31
C GLU A 446 51.57 4.76 -16.47
N LYS A 447 51.79 5.62 -15.46
CA LYS A 447 52.85 6.63 -15.47
C LYS A 447 54.18 6.15 -14.88
N ASN A 448 54.26 4.90 -14.44
CA ASN A 448 55.46 4.29 -13.86
C ASN A 448 56.04 5.10 -12.68
N ILE A 449 55.16 5.68 -11.85
CA ILE A 449 55.52 6.57 -10.74
C ILE A 449 55.98 5.74 -9.55
N GLY A 450 57.19 5.18 -9.61
CA GLY A 450 58.01 4.71 -8.47
C GLY A 450 57.46 3.62 -7.54
N LEU A 451 56.18 3.26 -7.62
CA LEU A 451 55.58 2.15 -6.90
C LEU A 451 55.83 0.87 -7.70
N PRO A 452 56.45 -0.16 -7.11
CA PRO A 452 56.63 -1.42 -7.80
C PRO A 452 55.25 -1.98 -8.12
N GLY A 453 54.89 -2.05 -9.41
CA GLY A 453 53.56 -2.48 -9.86
C GLY A 453 53.16 -3.85 -9.30
N THR A 454 54.13 -4.72 -9.02
CA THR A 454 53.92 -6.02 -8.37
C THR A 454 53.37 -5.92 -6.94
N PHE A 455 53.80 -4.94 -6.15
CA PHE A 455 53.28 -4.71 -4.80
C PHE A 455 51.83 -4.24 -4.85
N VAL A 456 51.54 -3.33 -5.77
CA VAL A 456 50.22 -2.70 -5.92
C VAL A 456 49.20 -3.71 -6.44
N LEU A 457 49.54 -4.46 -7.48
CA LEU A 457 48.71 -5.55 -8.02
C LEU A 457 48.46 -6.63 -6.96
N LYS A 458 49.50 -7.06 -6.24
CA LYS A 458 49.35 -8.06 -5.16
C LYS A 458 48.45 -7.60 -4.02
N THR A 459 48.42 -6.29 -3.76
CA THR A 459 47.53 -5.70 -2.75
C THR A 459 46.09 -5.68 -3.23
N LEU A 460 45.83 -5.27 -4.49
CA LEU A 460 44.50 -5.28 -5.10
C LEU A 460 43.94 -6.69 -5.31
N GLU A 461 44.78 -7.65 -5.67
CA GLU A 461 44.42 -9.06 -5.83
C GLU A 461 44.27 -9.79 -4.51
N SER A 462 44.55 -9.13 -3.38
CA SER A 462 44.38 -9.74 -2.06
C SER A 462 42.89 -10.09 -1.85
N PRO A 463 42.56 -11.37 -1.59
CA PRO A 463 41.18 -11.79 -1.35
C PRO A 463 40.50 -10.99 -0.24
N LEU A 464 41.27 -10.54 0.75
CA LEU A 464 40.78 -9.70 1.83
C LEU A 464 40.28 -8.34 1.33
N ILE A 465 41.03 -7.67 0.44
CA ILE A 465 40.61 -6.38 -0.11
C ILE A 465 39.39 -6.56 -0.99
N ILE A 466 39.39 -7.58 -1.87
CA ILE A 466 38.24 -7.90 -2.73
C ILE A 466 36.98 -8.15 -1.88
N ASN A 467 37.09 -8.96 -0.83
CA ASN A 467 35.96 -9.29 0.05
C ASN A 467 35.45 -8.08 0.83
N ILE A 468 36.34 -7.20 1.31
CA ILE A 468 35.94 -5.96 2.01
C ILE A 468 35.24 -5.02 1.03
N THR A 469 35.79 -4.83 -0.18
CA THR A 469 35.17 -3.97 -1.20
C THR A 469 33.80 -4.50 -1.61
N LEU A 470 33.68 -5.82 -1.81
CA LEU A 470 32.41 -6.47 -2.13
C LEU A 470 31.40 -6.32 -0.99
N PHE A 471 31.84 -6.46 0.26
CA PHE A 471 31.02 -6.23 1.45
C PHE A 471 30.48 -4.81 1.50
N LEU A 472 31.34 -3.81 1.30
CA LEU A 472 30.97 -2.40 1.31
C LEU A 472 29.98 -2.09 0.19
N LEU A 473 30.25 -2.57 -1.03
CA LEU A 473 29.38 -2.39 -2.19
C LEU A 473 27.99 -2.98 -1.94
N LEU A 474 27.93 -4.22 -1.45
CA LEU A 474 26.66 -4.90 -1.18
C LEU A 474 25.89 -4.20 -0.05
N SER A 475 26.59 -3.82 1.03
CA SER A 475 26.00 -3.09 2.15
C SER A 475 25.41 -1.75 1.71
N HIS A 476 26.12 -1.01 0.85
CA HIS A 476 25.61 0.24 0.29
C HIS A 476 24.35 0.02 -0.56
N LEU A 477 24.36 -1.00 -1.44
CA LEU A 477 23.20 -1.34 -2.26
C LEU A 477 21.97 -1.70 -1.40
N ILE A 478 22.17 -2.52 -0.37
CA ILE A 478 21.15 -2.93 0.60
C ILE A 478 20.57 -1.70 1.31
N LEU A 479 21.40 -0.80 1.79
CA LEU A 479 20.97 0.42 2.49
C LEU A 479 20.20 1.35 1.55
N LYS A 480 20.60 1.49 0.29
CA LYS A 480 19.85 2.26 -0.73
C LYS A 480 18.48 1.64 -1.02
N ILE A 481 18.41 0.32 -1.22
CA ILE A 481 17.12 -0.36 -1.46
C ILE A 481 16.22 -0.22 -0.23
N LYS A 482 16.76 -0.39 0.97
CA LYS A 482 16.02 -0.19 2.23
C LYS A 482 15.46 1.24 2.33
N ASN A 483 16.29 2.25 2.11
CA ASN A 483 15.91 3.66 2.23
C ASN A 483 14.91 4.12 1.16
N ARG A 484 14.88 3.44 -0.01
CA ARG A 484 13.92 3.70 -1.10
C ARG A 484 12.62 2.92 -0.92
N SER A 485 12.69 1.61 -0.68
CA SER A 485 11.54 0.71 -0.77
C SER A 485 10.88 0.38 0.58
N PHE A 486 11.58 0.53 1.71
CA PHE A 486 11.12 0.00 3.01
C PHE A 486 11.17 1.01 4.17
N ARG A 487 10.98 2.31 3.91
CA ARG A 487 11.08 3.36 4.95
C ARG A 487 10.27 3.09 6.23
N GLN A 488 9.07 2.51 6.11
CA GLN A 488 8.19 2.29 7.26
C GLN A 488 8.07 0.81 7.69
N ASN A 489 8.63 -0.13 6.91
CA ASN A 489 8.43 -1.56 7.12
C ASN A 489 9.63 -2.21 7.81
N PHE A 490 9.61 -2.25 9.15
CA PHE A 490 10.68 -2.86 9.95
C PHE A 490 10.98 -4.31 9.55
N ILE A 491 9.94 -5.13 9.31
CA ILE A 491 10.09 -6.53 8.91
C ILE A 491 10.78 -6.65 7.55
N GLY A 492 10.44 -5.77 6.60
CA GLY A 492 11.09 -5.71 5.29
C GLY A 492 12.56 -5.36 5.40
N SER A 493 12.89 -4.37 6.25
CA SER A 493 14.28 -3.99 6.53
C SER A 493 15.08 -5.14 7.15
N LEU A 494 14.49 -5.87 8.09
CA LEU A 494 15.16 -7.00 8.75
C LEU A 494 15.44 -8.14 7.77
N PHE A 495 14.43 -8.49 6.95
CA PHE A 495 14.58 -9.50 5.90
C PHE A 495 15.68 -9.13 4.90
N LEU A 496 15.70 -7.87 4.44
CA LEU A 496 16.67 -7.39 3.46
C LEU A 496 18.10 -7.44 4.00
N PHE A 497 18.28 -7.13 5.29
CA PHE A 497 19.58 -7.26 5.95
C PHE A 497 20.07 -8.71 6.01
N PHE A 498 19.21 -9.65 6.44
CA PHE A 498 19.57 -11.07 6.49
C PHE A 498 19.79 -11.66 5.09
N PHE A 499 18.97 -11.28 4.11
CA PHE A 499 19.13 -11.70 2.73
C PHE A 499 20.45 -11.21 2.15
N GLY A 500 20.77 -9.93 2.37
CA GLY A 500 22.02 -9.33 1.98
C GLY A 500 23.24 -9.99 2.60
N TYR A 501 23.21 -10.25 3.91
CA TYR A 501 24.26 -10.97 4.61
C TYR A 501 24.41 -12.41 4.09
N GLY A 502 23.30 -13.10 3.83
CA GLY A 502 23.32 -14.45 3.25
C GLY A 502 23.94 -14.47 1.85
N LEU A 503 23.64 -13.48 1.01
CA LEU A 503 24.21 -13.33 -0.33
C LEU A 503 25.71 -13.02 -0.27
N PHE A 504 26.14 -12.18 0.69
CA PHE A 504 27.55 -11.93 0.96
C PHE A 504 28.32 -13.20 1.37
N VAL A 505 27.77 -13.96 2.31
CA VAL A 505 28.37 -15.24 2.75
C VAL A 505 28.45 -16.23 1.59
N LEU A 506 27.41 -16.33 0.75
CA LEU A 506 27.44 -17.16 -0.46
C LEU A 506 28.51 -16.73 -1.46
N LEU A 507 28.70 -15.41 -1.64
CA LEU A 507 29.75 -14.89 -2.51
C LEU A 507 31.15 -15.24 -1.98
N ILE A 508 31.39 -15.11 -0.66
CA ILE A 508 32.67 -15.48 -0.05
C ILE A 508 32.97 -16.97 -0.16
N PHE A 509 31.97 -17.84 -0.05
CA PHE A 509 32.21 -19.28 -0.12
C PHE A 509 32.36 -19.82 -1.56
N ASN A 510 31.93 -19.05 -2.55
CA ASN A 510 31.96 -19.45 -3.96
C ASN A 510 33.18 -18.88 -4.72
N PHE A 511 33.91 -17.94 -4.12
CA PHE A 511 35.19 -17.43 -4.57
C PHE A 511 36.30 -17.92 -3.64
#